data_AF-A0A2G9M642-F1
#
_entry.id   AF-A0A2G9M642-F1
#
_cell.length_a   1.000
_cell.length_b   1.000
_cell.length_c   1.000
_cell.angle_alpha   90.00
_cell.angle_beta   90.00
_cell.angle_gamma   90.00
#
_symmetry.space_group_name_H-M   'P 1'
#
loop_
_entity.id
_entity.type
_entity.pdbx_description
1 polymer ?
#
loop_
_entity_poly.entity_id
_entity_poly.type
_entity_poly.pdbx_seq_one_letter_code
_entity_poly.pdbx_strand_id
1 'polypeptide(L)'
;MATRKKARKAAPKRKSSPARKANTASVVLPRLPVKTVLSKHALAYTFAVLMALDVLIVSILGSFGYISGAVQIYQGSLLSYSLTFAGVVAGMAEAAIYGLIAGFLGGWLYNKFSS
;
A
#
# COMPACT_ATOMS: atom_id res chain seq x y z
N MET A 1 -40.04 50.44 59.50
CA MET A 1 -38.81 49.63 59.62
C MET A 1 -39.05 48.32 58.88
N ALA A 2 -38.21 48.03 57.90
CA ALA A 2 -38.36 46.92 56.94
C ALA A 2 -38.21 45.53 57.58
N THR A 3 -38.88 44.49 57.02
CA THR A 3 -38.18 43.28 56.52
C THR A 3 -39.11 42.27 55.81
N ARG A 4 -38.96 42.21 54.48
CA ARG A 4 -38.82 41.06 53.56
C ARG A 4 -39.66 39.77 53.75
N LYS A 5 -40.60 39.62 52.80
CA LYS A 5 -41.08 38.37 52.17
C LYS A 5 -39.94 37.37 51.89
N LYS A 6 -40.14 36.09 52.24
CA LYS A 6 -39.51 34.95 51.56
C LYS A 6 -40.59 34.00 51.04
N ALA A 7 -40.89 34.14 49.75
CA ALA A 7 -41.71 33.20 49.01
C ALA A 7 -40.93 31.89 48.81
N ARG A 8 -41.44 30.80 49.39
CA ARG A 8 -40.90 29.46 49.26
C ARG A 8 -41.34 28.92 47.89
N LYS A 9 -40.48 29.04 46.87
CA LYS A 9 -40.73 28.50 45.53
C LYS A 9 -40.78 26.97 45.58
N ALA A 10 -41.90 26.39 45.16
CA ALA A 10 -42.07 24.97 44.98
C ALA A 10 -41.11 24.43 43.90
N ALA A 11 -40.46 23.30 44.18
CA ALA A 11 -39.57 22.62 43.24
C ALA A 11 -40.35 22.09 42.02
N PRO A 12 -39.82 22.19 40.80
CA PRO A 12 -40.50 21.64 39.63
C PRO A 12 -40.33 20.12 39.57
N LYS A 13 -41.46 19.40 39.45
CA LYS A 13 -41.50 17.95 39.16
C LYS A 13 -40.67 17.66 37.91
N ARG A 14 -39.59 16.87 38.05
CA ARG A 14 -38.84 16.28 36.93
C ARG A 14 -39.80 15.40 36.13
N LYS A 15 -40.14 15.84 34.91
CA LYS A 15 -40.78 14.98 33.90
C LYS A 15 -39.78 13.88 33.53
N SER A 16 -40.15 12.63 33.75
CA SER A 16 -39.41 11.47 33.27
C SER A 16 -39.35 11.51 31.74
N SER A 17 -38.14 11.60 31.17
CA SER A 17 -37.93 11.45 29.73
C SER A 17 -38.50 10.11 29.26
N PRO A 18 -39.18 10.07 28.10
CA PRO A 18 -39.61 8.81 27.52
C PRO A 18 -38.36 8.03 27.09
N ALA A 19 -38.31 6.75 27.46
CA ALA A 19 -37.27 5.82 27.03
C ALA A 19 -37.18 5.83 25.50
N ARG A 20 -36.10 6.40 24.98
CA ARG A 20 -35.75 6.37 23.57
C ARG A 20 -35.46 4.92 23.21
N LYS A 21 -36.46 4.21 22.68
CA LYS A 21 -36.28 2.90 22.04
C LYS A 21 -35.20 3.08 20.98
N ALA A 22 -34.01 2.54 21.24
CA ALA A 22 -32.96 2.43 20.25
C ALA A 22 -33.45 1.42 19.21
N ASN A 23 -34.10 1.92 18.16
CA ASN A 23 -34.22 1.16 16.93
C ASN A 23 -32.80 1.03 16.37
N THR A 24 -32.16 -0.10 16.67
CA THR A 24 -31.04 -0.66 15.93
C THR A 24 -31.53 -1.03 14.54
N ALA A 25 -31.83 0.00 13.73
CA ALA A 25 -31.82 -0.16 12.29
C ALA A 25 -30.36 -0.38 11.92
N SER A 26 -29.97 -1.65 11.79
CA SER A 26 -28.74 -2.03 11.12
C SER A 26 -28.82 -1.44 9.71
N VAL A 27 -28.13 -0.33 9.49
CA VAL A 27 -27.97 0.27 8.17
C VAL A 27 -27.18 -0.73 7.34
N VAL A 28 -27.90 -1.62 6.64
CA VAL A 28 -27.32 -2.52 5.66
C VAL A 28 -26.97 -1.64 4.47
N LEU A 29 -25.74 -1.12 4.46
CA LEU A 29 -25.23 -0.43 3.29
C LEU A 29 -25.21 -1.45 2.13
N PRO A 30 -25.78 -1.12 0.96
CA PRO A 30 -25.63 -1.96 -0.22
C PRO A 30 -24.13 -2.13 -0.49
N ARG A 31 -23.64 -3.37 -0.44
CA ARG A 31 -22.27 -3.69 -0.85
C ARG A 31 -22.18 -3.46 -2.34
N LEU A 32 -21.75 -2.26 -2.74
CA LEU A 32 -21.43 -1.98 -4.13
C LEU A 32 -20.42 -3.03 -4.60
N PRO A 33 -20.58 -3.61 -5.80
CA PRO A 33 -19.61 -4.55 -6.33
C PRO A 33 -18.27 -3.84 -6.41
N VAL A 34 -17.34 -4.23 -5.54
CA VAL A 34 -15.98 -3.73 -5.58
C VAL A 34 -15.36 -4.34 -6.82
N LYS A 35 -15.29 -3.58 -7.91
CA LYS A 35 -14.48 -3.98 -9.07
C LYS A 35 -13.05 -4.04 -8.55
N THR A 36 -12.52 -5.24 -8.41
CA THR A 36 -11.13 -5.49 -8.01
C THR A 36 -10.22 -5.05 -9.16
N VAL A 37 -10.00 -3.75 -9.28
CA VAL A 37 -9.05 -3.20 -10.23
C VAL A 37 -7.67 -3.38 -9.61
N LEU A 38 -6.80 -4.15 -10.27
CA LEU A 38 -5.45 -4.34 -9.77
C LEU A 38 -4.72 -3.00 -9.88
N SER A 39 -4.16 -2.52 -8.76
CA SER A 39 -3.35 -1.31 -8.75
C SER A 39 -2.06 -1.57 -9.54
N LYS A 40 -2.04 -1.13 -10.80
CA LYS A 40 -0.87 -1.17 -11.71
C LYS A 40 0.35 -0.53 -11.04
N HIS A 41 0.06 0.55 -10.30
CA HIS A 41 0.84 1.21 -9.26
C HIS A 41 1.68 0.24 -8.41
N ALA A 42 0.95 -0.47 -7.57
CA ALA A 42 1.52 -1.38 -6.58
C ALA A 42 2.32 -2.50 -7.24
N LEU A 43 1.80 -3.09 -8.33
CA LEU A 43 2.48 -4.17 -9.03
C LEU A 43 3.83 -3.71 -9.61
N ALA A 44 3.86 -2.52 -10.22
CA ALA A 44 5.08 -1.93 -10.76
C ALA A 44 6.13 -1.68 -9.69
N TYR A 45 5.75 -1.10 -8.54
CA TYR A 45 6.68 -0.88 -7.44
C TYR A 45 7.20 -2.19 -6.83
N THR A 46 6.33 -3.19 -6.64
CA THR A 46 6.79 -4.49 -6.13
C THR A 46 7.78 -5.16 -7.07
N PHE A 47 7.53 -5.11 -8.39
CA PHE A 47 8.45 -5.65 -9.38
C PHE A 47 9.76 -4.88 -9.44
N ALA A 48 9.72 -3.54 -9.37
CA ALA A 48 10.92 -2.71 -9.35
C ALA A 48 11.82 -3.07 -8.15
N VAL A 49 11.22 -3.21 -6.96
CA VAL A 49 11.96 -3.60 -5.75
C VAL A 49 12.53 -5.01 -5.88
N LEU A 50 11.73 -5.98 -6.35
CA LEU A 50 12.18 -7.36 -6.51
C LEU A 50 13.35 -7.48 -7.50
N MET A 51 13.28 -6.78 -8.63
CA MET A 51 14.35 -6.78 -9.63
C MET A 51 15.64 -6.14 -9.10
N ALA A 52 15.53 -5.03 -8.36
CA ALA A 52 16.69 -4.42 -7.70
C ALA A 52 17.31 -5.36 -6.64
N LEU A 53 16.47 -6.08 -5.89
CA LEU A 53 16.90 -7.05 -4.88
C LEU A 53 17.61 -8.25 -5.53
N ASP A 54 17.12 -8.72 -6.70
CA ASP A 54 17.74 -9.81 -7.45
C ASP A 54 19.14 -9.44 -7.92
N VAL A 55 19.32 -8.23 -8.49
CA VAL A 55 20.66 -7.72 -8.86
C VAL A 55 21.59 -7.70 -7.65
N LEU A 56 21.11 -7.27 -6.49
CA LEU A 56 21.92 -7.23 -5.27
C LEU A 56 22.34 -8.64 -4.84
N ILE A 57 21.41 -9.59 -4.83
CA ILE A 57 21.69 -10.99 -4.47
C ILE A 57 22.69 -11.61 -5.44
N VAL A 58 22.49 -11.44 -6.75
CA VAL A 58 23.39 -11.94 -7.80
C VAL A 58 24.78 -11.31 -7.66
N SER A 59 24.86 -10.02 -7.32
CA SER A 59 26.13 -9.32 -7.09
C SER A 59 26.90 -9.88 -5.90
N ILE A 60 26.21 -10.13 -4.79
CA ILE A 60 26.81 -10.69 -3.57
C ILE A 60 27.30 -12.12 -3.86
N LEU A 61 26.41 -12.99 -4.33
CA LEU A 61 26.74 -14.40 -4.57
C LEU A 61 27.73 -14.58 -5.74
N GLY A 62 27.69 -13.67 -6.71
CA GLY A 62 28.67 -13.54 -7.79
C GLY A 62 30.06 -13.18 -7.31
N SER A 63 30.16 -12.29 -6.31
CA SER A 63 31.44 -11.88 -5.71
C SER A 63 32.14 -13.04 -4.99
N PHE A 64 31.39 -14.02 -4.48
CA PHE A 64 31.92 -15.26 -3.91
C PHE A 64 32.14 -16.38 -4.94
N GLY A 65 31.78 -16.16 -6.20
CA GLY A 65 31.97 -17.14 -7.29
C GLY A 65 30.93 -18.27 -7.36
N TYR A 66 29.86 -18.22 -6.56
CA TYR A 66 28.84 -19.28 -6.55
C TYR A 66 27.94 -19.28 -7.79
N ILE A 67 27.71 -18.12 -8.41
CA ILE A 67 26.77 -17.95 -9.54
C ILE A 67 27.37 -17.16 -10.70
N SER A 68 28.61 -17.48 -11.06
CA SER A 68 29.33 -16.81 -12.16
C SER A 68 28.56 -16.78 -13.49
N GLY A 69 27.77 -17.83 -13.80
CA GLY A 69 26.91 -17.85 -14.98
C GLY A 69 25.77 -16.83 -14.94
N ALA A 70 25.14 -16.62 -13.78
CA ALA A 70 24.11 -15.60 -13.63
C ALA A 70 24.70 -14.19 -13.76
N VAL A 71 25.89 -13.97 -13.19
CA VAL A 71 26.61 -12.69 -13.33
C VAL A 71 26.90 -12.36 -14.78
N GLN A 72 27.34 -13.33 -15.59
CA GLN A 72 27.61 -13.11 -17.02
C GLN A 72 26.33 -12.73 -17.80
N ILE A 73 25.21 -13.38 -17.50
CA ILE A 73 23.92 -13.03 -18.10
C ILE A 73 23.52 -11.60 -17.72
N TYR A 74 23.68 -11.22 -16.45
CA TYR A 74 23.40 -9.86 -15.99
C TYR A 74 24.33 -8.81 -16.61
N GLN A 75 25.62 -9.12 -16.79
CA GLN A 75 26.56 -8.24 -17.49
C GLN A 75 26.23 -8.06 -18.98
N GLY A 76 25.62 -9.07 -19.61
CA GLY A 76 25.14 -8.96 -21.00
C GLY A 76 23.78 -8.26 -21.12
N SER A 77 22.96 -8.30 -20.07
CA SER A 77 21.58 -7.80 -20.10
C SER A 77 21.44 -6.37 -19.57
N LEU A 78 22.26 -5.98 -18.61
CA LEU A 78 22.29 -4.65 -18.03
C LEU A 78 23.53 -3.90 -18.54
N LEU A 79 23.30 -2.77 -19.20
CA LEU A 79 24.34 -2.00 -19.88
C LEU A 79 25.37 -1.45 -18.89
N SER A 80 24.93 -1.11 -17.68
CA SER A 80 25.77 -0.46 -16.67
C SER A 80 26.22 -1.41 -15.55
N TYR A 81 25.87 -2.69 -15.62
CA TYR A 81 26.12 -3.63 -14.55
C TYR A 81 27.57 -4.14 -14.55
N SER A 82 28.22 -4.05 -13.38
CA SER A 82 29.48 -4.72 -13.10
C SER A 82 29.54 -5.12 -11.62
N LEU A 83 30.46 -6.03 -11.28
CA LEU A 83 30.67 -6.47 -9.88
C LEU A 83 31.32 -5.40 -8.98
N THR A 84 31.58 -4.21 -9.51
CA THR A 84 32.05 -3.07 -8.71
C THR A 84 30.89 -2.42 -7.98
N PHE A 85 31.13 -1.80 -6.82
CA PHE A 85 30.06 -1.13 -6.07
C PHE A 85 29.24 -0.15 -6.93
N ALA A 86 29.91 0.65 -7.75
CA ALA A 86 29.24 1.59 -8.66
C ALA A 86 28.39 0.88 -9.73
N GLY A 87 28.89 -0.23 -10.30
CA GLY A 87 28.17 -1.02 -11.29
C GLY A 87 26.96 -1.75 -10.71
N VAL A 88 27.03 -2.21 -9.47
CA VAL A 88 25.89 -2.82 -8.78
C VAL A 88 24.79 -1.79 -8.56
N VAL A 89 25.14 -0.58 -8.09
CA VAL A 89 24.16 0.50 -7.90
C VAL A 89 23.53 0.91 -9.23
N ALA A 90 24.32 1.05 -10.29
CA ALA A 90 23.82 1.35 -11.63
C ALA A 90 22.91 0.23 -12.16
N GLY A 91 23.30 -1.03 -11.97
CA GLY A 91 22.50 -2.18 -12.34
C GLY A 91 21.19 -2.29 -11.56
N MET A 92 21.19 -1.94 -10.26
CA MET A 92 19.96 -1.88 -9.45
C MET A 92 19.00 -0.82 -9.98
N ALA A 93 19.51 0.35 -10.40
CA ALA A 93 18.69 1.40 -10.99
C ALA A 93 18.09 0.96 -12.34
N GLU A 94 18.90 0.37 -13.23
CA GLU A 94 18.42 -0.17 -14.51
C GLU A 94 17.38 -1.28 -14.31
N ALA A 95 17.66 -2.26 -13.44
CA ALA A 95 16.74 -3.35 -13.14
C ALA A 95 15.43 -2.87 -12.50
N ALA A 96 15.49 -1.86 -11.63
CA ALA A 96 14.29 -1.24 -11.08
C ALA A 96 13.43 -0.60 -12.17
N ILE A 97 14.04 0.08 -13.15
CA ILE A 97 13.32 0.67 -14.29
C ILE A 97 12.68 -0.42 -15.15
N TYR A 98 13.42 -1.48 -15.50
CA TYR A 98 12.88 -2.62 -16.24
C TYR A 98 11.74 -3.31 -15.48
N GLY A 99 11.89 -3.51 -14.18
CA GLY A 99 10.85 -4.06 -13.30
C GLY A 99 9.62 -3.18 -13.23
N LEU A 100 9.78 -1.85 -13.19
CA LEU A 100 8.68 -0.90 -13.18
C LEU A 100 7.88 -0.95 -14.49
N ILE A 101 8.58 -0.99 -15.63
CA ILE A 101 7.96 -1.15 -16.95
C ILE A 101 7.22 -2.49 -17.03
N ALA A 102 7.88 -3.59 -16.69
CA ALA A 102 7.31 -4.93 -16.75
C ALA A 102 6.08 -5.09 -15.82
N GLY A 103 6.18 -4.60 -14.58
CA GLY A 103 5.08 -4.63 -13.62
C GLY A 103 3.92 -3.70 -14.02
N PHE A 104 4.20 -2.53 -14.61
CA PHE A 104 3.14 -1.67 -15.14
C PHE A 104 2.43 -2.33 -16.34
N LEU A 105 3.18 -2.89 -17.27
CA LEU A 105 2.65 -3.62 -18.43
C LEU A 105 1.83 -4.84 -17.99
N GLY A 106 2.33 -5.61 -17.03
CA GLY A 106 1.64 -6.77 -16.47
C GLY A 106 0.34 -6.38 -15.76
N GLY A 107 0.36 -5.31 -14.97
CA GLY A 107 -0.83 -4.78 -14.32
C GLY A 107 -1.86 -4.22 -15.32
N TRP A 108 -1.41 -3.61 -16.41
CA TRP A 108 -2.28 -3.17 -17.50
C TRP A 108 -2.91 -4.37 -18.22
N LEU A 109 -2.10 -5.38 -18.56
CA LEU A 109 -2.52 -6.57 -19.27
C LEU A 109 -3.52 -7.38 -18.43
N TYR A 110 -3.27 -7.54 -17.14
CA TYR A 110 -4.19 -8.18 -16.20
C TYR A 110 -5.55 -7.48 -16.17
N ASN A 111 -5.56 -6.15 -16.07
CA ASN A 111 -6.80 -5.37 -16.07
C ASN A 111 -7.55 -5.43 -17.41
N LYS A 112 -6.82 -5.63 -18.53
CA LYS A 112 -7.39 -5.76 -19.87
C LYS A 112 -8.08 -7.11 -20.08
N PHE A 113 -7.51 -8.20 -19.57
CA PHE A 113 -8.10 -9.54 -19.67
C PHE A 113 -9.13 -9.85 -18.58
N SER A 114 -9.09 -9.13 -17.45
CA SER A 114 -10.06 -9.26 -16.36
C SER A 114 -11.27 -8.32 -16.46
N SER A 115 -11.36 -7.48 -17.51
CA SER A 115 -12.54 -6.66 -17.82
C SER A 115 -13.33 -7.28 -18.96
#